data_AF-A0AB73BHY4-F1
#
_entry.id   AF-A0AB73BHY4-F1
#
_cell.length_a   1.000
_cell.length_b   1.000
_cell.length_c   1.000
_cell.angle_alpha   90.00
_cell.angle_beta   90.00
_cell.angle_gamma   90.00
#
_symmetry.space_group_name_H-M   'P 1'
#
loop_
_entity.id
_entity.type
_entity.pdbx_description
1 polymer ?
#
loop_
_entity_poly.entity_id
_entity_poly.type
_entity_poly.pdbx_seq_one_letter_code
_entity_poly.pdbx_strand_id
1 'polypeptide(L)'
;MIKTTPTGQDLEQQLDNILSFVTQPSDTNSTPTNENSQQNTLNKALYYLKNNQNALAAKWMRLAAMSGELRAQFYLGLFFVKGQGVPQSVFHAVAWLSLSSSQGHEPATTALTDLRKHIETKRFKDAQCYAASLYEQIHQLQFSHLIPNNANEE
;
A
#
# COMPACT_ATOMS: atom_id res chain seq x y z
N MET A 1 30.95 -0.44 17.72
CA MET A 1 30.07 0.73 17.54
C MET A 1 29.94 0.99 16.05
N ILE A 2 28.77 0.80 15.45
CA ILE A 2 28.17 1.66 14.42
C ILE A 2 26.71 1.22 14.25
N LYS A 3 25.77 2.06 14.71
CA LYS A 3 24.35 1.93 14.35
C LYS A 3 24.16 2.72 13.06
N THR A 4 24.21 2.07 11.91
CA THR A 4 23.78 2.69 10.65
C THR A 4 22.27 2.64 10.62
N THR A 5 21.66 3.75 11.01
CA THR A 5 20.24 4.00 10.80
C THR A 5 20.07 4.27 9.30
N PRO A 6 19.26 3.51 8.54
CA PRO A 6 19.05 3.81 7.13
C PRO A 6 18.30 5.14 7.04
N THR A 7 19.02 6.17 6.57
CA THR A 7 18.48 7.51 6.31
C THR A 7 17.41 7.41 5.22
N GLY A 8 16.41 8.30 5.20
CA GLY A 8 15.35 8.29 4.17
C GLY A 8 15.86 8.23 2.72
N GLN A 9 17.04 8.80 2.47
CA GLN A 9 17.73 8.74 1.17
C GLN A 9 18.24 7.33 0.78
N ASP A 10 18.60 6.48 1.75
CA ASP A 10 19.05 5.11 1.51
C ASP A 10 17.87 4.22 1.09
N LEU A 11 16.70 4.46 1.69
CA LEU A 11 15.43 3.86 1.29
C LEU A 11 14.98 4.35 -0.08
N GLU A 12 15.17 5.64 -0.39
CA GLU A 12 14.90 6.21 -1.73
C GLU A 12 15.85 5.64 -2.80
N GLN A 13 17.13 5.43 -2.48
CA GLN A 13 18.09 4.79 -3.38
C GLN A 13 17.82 3.30 -3.57
N GLN A 14 17.47 2.57 -2.51
CA GLN A 14 17.00 1.18 -2.65
C GLN A 14 15.72 1.12 -3.48
N LEU A 15 14.82 2.09 -3.34
CA LEU A 15 13.62 2.20 -4.17
C LEU A 15 13.97 2.46 -5.64
N ASP A 16 14.90 3.38 -5.92
CA ASP A 16 15.38 3.70 -7.27
C ASP A 16 16.04 2.49 -7.94
N ASN A 17 16.82 1.71 -7.18
CA ASN A 17 17.52 0.52 -7.67
C ASN A 17 16.55 -0.62 -8.03
N ILE A 18 15.52 -0.84 -7.20
CA ILE A 18 14.44 -1.79 -7.48
C ILE A 18 13.58 -1.31 -8.67
N LEU A 19 13.35 0.01 -8.80
CA LEU A 19 12.63 0.60 -9.93
C LEU A 19 13.40 0.48 -11.25
N SER A 20 14.74 0.65 -11.23
CA SER A 20 15.59 0.54 -12.42
C SER A 20 15.55 -0.88 -13.02
N PHE A 21 15.50 -1.91 -12.18
CA PHE A 21 15.39 -3.30 -12.61
C PHE A 21 14.05 -3.60 -13.31
N VAL A 22 12.95 -2.99 -12.86
CA VAL A 22 11.59 -3.21 -13.40
C VAL A 22 11.25 -2.32 -14.59
N THR A 23 12.00 -1.23 -14.80
CA THR A 23 11.72 -0.24 -15.84
C THR A 23 12.47 -0.46 -17.15
N GLN A 24 13.24 -1.54 -17.30
CA GLN A 24 13.80 -1.92 -18.60
C GLN A 24 12.71 -2.51 -19.50
N PRO A 25 12.38 -1.87 -20.65
CA PRO A 25 11.61 -2.52 -21.70
C PRO A 25 12.57 -3.43 -22.48
N SER A 26 12.78 -4.65 -22.02
CA SER A 26 13.67 -5.59 -22.72
C SER A 26 13.01 -6.93 -22.87
N ASP A 27 12.66 -7.22 -24.13
CA ASP A 27 12.40 -8.54 -24.69
C ASP A 27 13.24 -9.63 -24.01
N THR A 28 12.64 -10.42 -23.12
CA THR A 28 13.21 -11.70 -22.74
C THR A 28 12.12 -12.75 -22.63
N ASN A 29 12.16 -13.60 -23.64
CA ASN A 29 11.47 -14.86 -23.78
C ASN A 29 11.81 -15.75 -22.56
N SER A 30 11.00 -15.72 -21.50
CA SER A 30 11.08 -16.65 -20.37
C SER A 30 9.72 -16.71 -19.66
N THR A 31 8.93 -17.71 -20.05
CA THR A 31 7.86 -18.40 -19.30
C THR A 31 6.80 -17.57 -18.55
N PRO A 32 5.51 -17.71 -18.92
CA PRO A 32 4.41 -17.02 -18.26
C PRO A 32 4.02 -17.79 -16.98
N THR A 33 4.48 -17.34 -15.82
CA THR A 33 3.81 -17.65 -14.55
C THR A 33 2.99 -16.44 -14.10
N ASN A 34 1.70 -16.72 -14.00
CA ASN A 34 0.57 -15.81 -13.85
C ASN A 34 0.45 -15.31 -12.39
N GLU A 35 1.45 -14.57 -11.89
CA GLU A 35 1.40 -13.88 -10.58
C GLU A 35 1.63 -12.36 -10.70
N ASN A 36 1.90 -11.87 -11.91
CA ASN A 36 2.37 -10.50 -12.15
C ASN A 36 1.28 -9.41 -12.19
N SER A 37 -0.01 -9.72 -11.99
CA SER A 37 -1.09 -8.72 -12.07
C SER A 37 -1.12 -7.76 -10.87
N GLN A 38 -0.82 -8.27 -9.67
CA GLN A 38 -0.77 -7.47 -8.44
C GLN A 38 0.45 -6.54 -8.43
N GLN A 39 1.65 -7.05 -8.78
CA GLN A 39 2.86 -6.24 -8.97
C GLN A 39 2.70 -5.15 -10.06
N ASN A 40 2.00 -5.46 -11.16
CA ASN A 40 1.80 -4.53 -12.27
C ASN A 40 0.99 -3.29 -11.86
N THR A 41 0.06 -3.43 -10.90
CA THR A 41 -0.79 -2.32 -10.42
C THR A 41 -0.01 -1.33 -9.55
N LEU A 42 0.86 -1.83 -8.67
CA LEU A 42 1.77 -0.99 -7.87
C LEU A 42 2.78 -0.25 -8.78
N ASN A 43 3.36 -0.95 -9.74
CA ASN A 43 4.33 -0.38 -10.68
C ASN A 43 3.70 0.76 -11.51
N LYS A 44 2.46 0.59 -11.96
CA LYS A 44 1.69 1.66 -12.62
C LYS A 44 1.49 2.86 -11.71
N ALA A 45 1.11 2.65 -10.45
CA ALA A 45 0.92 3.75 -9.51
C ALA A 45 2.20 4.58 -9.32
N LEU A 46 3.35 3.90 -9.19
CA LEU A 46 4.66 4.54 -9.06
C LEU A 46 5.08 5.27 -10.35
N TYR A 47 4.76 4.73 -11.52
CA TYR A 47 4.97 5.40 -12.80
C TYR A 47 4.21 6.75 -12.88
N TYR A 48 2.92 6.75 -12.52
CA TYR A 48 2.13 7.99 -12.50
C TYR A 48 2.63 8.98 -11.44
N LEU A 49 3.14 8.49 -10.30
CA LEU A 49 3.76 9.34 -9.27
C LEU A 49 5.02 10.04 -9.82
N LYS A 50 5.89 9.32 -10.53
CA LYS A 50 7.09 9.87 -11.17
C LYS A 50 6.75 10.93 -12.22
N ASN A 51 5.63 10.74 -12.94
CA ASN A 51 5.14 11.69 -13.94
C ASN A 51 4.34 12.87 -13.33
N ASN A 52 4.41 13.09 -12.01
CA ASN A 52 3.67 14.13 -11.28
C ASN A 52 2.13 13.99 -11.38
N GLN A 53 1.61 12.83 -11.76
CA GLN A 53 0.17 12.56 -11.86
C GLN A 53 -0.36 11.95 -10.56
N ASN A 54 -0.27 12.71 -9.47
CA ASN A 54 -0.59 12.24 -8.11
C ASN A 54 -2.01 11.67 -7.99
N ALA A 55 -3.00 12.27 -8.67
CA ALA A 55 -4.38 11.80 -8.65
C ALA A 55 -4.56 10.41 -9.32
N LEU A 56 -3.85 10.15 -10.41
CA LEU A 56 -3.87 8.85 -11.08
C LEU A 56 -3.07 7.83 -10.28
N ALA A 57 -1.89 8.22 -9.77
CA ALA A 57 -1.10 7.40 -8.86
C ALA A 57 -1.93 6.93 -7.66
N ALA A 58 -2.69 7.83 -7.04
CA ALA A 58 -3.57 7.49 -5.91
C ALA A 58 -4.65 6.46 -6.26
N LYS A 59 -5.26 6.57 -7.45
CA LYS A 59 -6.26 5.60 -7.91
C LYS A 59 -5.64 4.21 -8.06
N TRP A 60 -4.51 4.11 -8.74
CA TRP A 60 -3.80 2.84 -8.93
C TRP A 60 -3.25 2.29 -7.61
N MET A 61 -2.79 3.16 -6.71
CA MET A 61 -2.33 2.77 -5.39
C MET A 61 -3.45 2.19 -4.53
N ARG A 62 -4.68 2.75 -4.62
CA ARG A 62 -5.87 2.19 -3.97
C ARG A 62 -6.20 0.80 -4.49
N LEU A 63 -6.16 0.60 -5.80
CA LEU A 63 -6.38 -0.71 -6.42
C LEU A 63 -5.36 -1.75 -5.92
N ALA A 64 -4.07 -1.38 -5.89
CA ALA A 64 -3.03 -2.25 -5.37
C ALA A 64 -3.20 -2.54 -3.87
N ALA A 65 -3.55 -1.52 -3.07
CA ALA A 65 -3.80 -1.69 -1.62
C ALA A 65 -5.00 -2.59 -1.32
N MET A 66 -6.04 -2.52 -2.16
CA MET A 66 -7.22 -3.40 -2.11
C MET A 66 -6.93 -4.83 -2.58
N SER A 67 -5.81 -5.06 -3.27
CA SER A 67 -5.33 -6.42 -3.60
C SER A 67 -4.50 -7.03 -2.46
N GLY A 68 -4.45 -6.38 -1.28
CA GLY A 68 -3.72 -6.86 -0.11
C GLY A 68 -2.23 -6.49 -0.09
N GLU A 69 -1.72 -5.82 -1.12
CA GLU A 69 -0.29 -5.51 -1.23
C GLU A 69 0.18 -4.57 -0.12
N LEU A 70 1.05 -5.06 0.77
CA LEU A 70 1.51 -4.35 1.97
C LEU A 70 2.22 -3.02 1.64
N ARG A 71 3.00 -2.99 0.54
CA ARG A 71 3.69 -1.78 0.07
C ARG A 71 2.69 -0.73 -0.40
N ALA A 72 1.65 -1.14 -1.12
CA ALA A 72 0.63 -0.24 -1.63
C ALA A 72 -0.20 0.38 -0.49
N GLN A 73 -0.54 -0.42 0.52
CA GLN A 73 -1.22 0.07 1.73
C GLN A 73 -0.37 1.13 2.46
N PHE A 74 0.95 0.91 2.57
CA PHE A 74 1.87 1.89 3.14
C PHE A 74 1.91 3.20 2.33
N TYR A 75 2.11 3.13 1.01
CA TYR A 75 2.15 4.31 0.16
C TYR A 75 0.82 5.08 0.14
N LEU A 76 -0.31 4.37 0.15
CA LEU A 76 -1.62 5.01 0.23
C LEU A 76 -1.79 5.76 1.56
N GLY A 77 -1.31 5.19 2.67
CA GLY A 77 -1.21 5.88 3.95
C GLY A 77 -0.41 7.17 3.85
N LEU A 78 0.77 7.13 3.22
CA LEU A 78 1.59 8.32 2.97
C LEU A 78 0.90 9.36 2.08
N PHE A 79 0.14 8.93 1.07
CA PHE A 79 -0.62 9.84 0.21
C PHE A 79 -1.68 10.60 1.01
N PHE A 80 -2.33 9.95 1.97
CA PHE A 80 -3.24 10.62 2.90
C PHE A 80 -2.54 11.55 3.89
N VAL A 81 -1.30 11.25 4.32
CA VAL A 81 -0.50 12.17 5.16
C VAL A 81 -0.11 13.42 4.38
N LYS A 82 0.35 13.26 3.14
CA LYS A 82 0.87 14.34 2.29
C LYS A 82 -0.21 15.07 1.47
N GLY A 83 -1.40 14.50 1.34
CA GLY A 83 -2.43 15.01 0.42
C GLY A 83 -2.09 14.82 -1.07
N GLN A 84 -1.31 13.79 -1.42
CA GLN A 84 -0.87 13.55 -2.80
C GLN A 84 -1.96 12.82 -3.59
N GLY A 85 -2.75 13.57 -4.35
CA GLY A 85 -3.81 13.02 -5.21
C GLY A 85 -5.04 12.51 -4.47
N VAL A 86 -5.03 12.58 -3.13
CA VAL A 86 -6.16 12.32 -2.22
C VAL A 86 -6.25 13.48 -1.23
N PRO A 87 -7.45 13.77 -0.70
CA PRO A 87 -7.59 14.76 0.37
C PRO A 87 -6.77 14.32 1.59
N GLN A 88 -6.02 15.26 2.17
CA GLN A 88 -5.20 15.00 3.35
C GLN A 88 -6.08 14.53 4.51
N SER A 89 -5.75 13.39 5.10
CA SER A 89 -6.52 12.82 6.21
C SER A 89 -5.66 11.91 7.07
N VAL A 90 -5.27 12.41 8.24
CA VAL A 90 -4.49 11.63 9.21
C VAL A 90 -5.25 10.38 9.68
N PHE A 91 -6.58 10.47 9.80
CA PHE A 91 -7.43 9.34 10.16
C PHE A 91 -7.30 8.18 9.16
N HIS A 92 -7.47 8.46 7.86
CA HIS A 92 -7.32 7.44 6.82
C HIS A 92 -5.87 6.96 6.70
N ALA A 93 -4.89 7.85 6.88
CA ALA A 93 -3.47 7.47 6.88
C ALA A 93 -3.17 6.42 7.96
N VAL A 94 -3.62 6.65 9.20
CA VAL A 94 -3.44 5.70 10.31
C VAL A 94 -4.10 4.36 10.00
N ALA A 95 -5.28 4.37 9.37
CA ALA A 95 -5.97 3.14 9.02
C ALA A 95 -5.17 2.29 8.01
N TRP A 96 -4.74 2.89 6.90
CA TRP A 96 -3.96 2.21 5.86
C TRP A 96 -2.56 1.77 6.33
N LEU A 97 -1.91 2.58 7.17
CA LEU A 97 -0.64 2.20 7.77
C LEU A 97 -0.80 1.08 8.80
N SER A 98 -1.92 1.03 9.54
CA SER A 98 -2.21 -0.05 10.50
C SER A 98 -2.39 -1.39 9.80
N LEU A 99 -3.03 -1.40 8.62
CA LEU A 99 -3.13 -2.58 7.76
C LEU A 99 -1.73 -3.09 7.34
N SER A 100 -0.90 -2.21 6.81
CA SER A 100 0.46 -2.56 6.38
C SER A 100 1.35 -3.02 7.55
N SER A 101 1.24 -2.35 8.70
CA SER A 101 1.94 -2.72 9.94
C SER A 101 1.49 -4.08 10.48
N SER A 102 0.19 -4.40 10.40
CA SER A 102 -0.34 -5.71 10.79
C SER A 102 0.20 -6.86 9.92
N GLN A 103 0.63 -6.57 8.69
CA GLN A 103 1.29 -7.53 7.79
C GLN A 103 2.82 -7.61 8.03
N GLY A 104 3.35 -6.91 9.05
CA GLY A 104 4.77 -6.93 9.39
C GLY A 104 5.63 -5.88 8.68
N HIS A 105 5.04 -4.87 8.04
CA HIS A 105 5.80 -3.82 7.38
C HIS A 105 6.39 -2.81 8.39
N GLU A 106 7.66 -2.93 8.72
CA GLU A 106 8.36 -2.06 9.69
C GLU A 106 8.28 -0.55 9.39
N PRO A 107 8.40 -0.09 8.11
CA PRO A 107 8.24 1.33 7.78
C PRO A 107 6.86 1.88 8.14
N ALA A 108 5.80 1.06 8.01
CA ALA A 108 4.45 1.46 8.40
C ALA A 108 4.34 1.63 9.91
N THR A 109 4.92 0.72 10.69
CA THR A 109 4.94 0.79 12.16
C THR A 109 5.66 2.05 12.66
N THR A 110 6.76 2.41 12.00
CA THR A 110 7.50 3.66 12.28
C THR A 110 6.65 4.89 11.98
N ALA A 111 6.02 4.94 10.80
CA ALA A 111 5.14 6.03 10.40
C ALA A 111 3.92 6.17 11.33
N LEU A 112 3.32 5.07 11.78
CA LEU A 112 2.25 5.09 12.78
C LEU A 112 2.70 5.66 14.11
N THR A 113 3.90 5.27 14.56
CA THR A 113 4.47 5.77 15.81
C THR A 113 4.70 7.27 15.76
N ASP A 114 5.11 7.78 14.61
CA ASP A 114 5.25 9.22 14.38
C ASP A 114 3.90 9.93 14.38
N LEU A 115 2.94 9.45 13.59
CA LEU A 115 1.58 10.00 13.53
C LEU A 115 0.90 9.99 14.90
N ARG A 116 1.10 8.94 15.71
CA ARG A 116 0.56 8.81 17.07
C ARG A 116 0.97 9.97 17.98
N LYS A 117 2.13 10.61 17.75
CA LYS A 117 2.58 11.76 18.55
C LYS A 117 1.78 13.03 18.25
N HIS A 118 1.19 13.12 17.06
CA HIS A 118 0.53 14.32 16.54
C HIS A 118 -1.00 14.22 16.53
N ILE A 119 -1.57 13.07 16.89
CA ILE A 119 -3.02 12.82 16.90
C ILE A 119 -3.51 12.43 18.30
N GLU A 120 -4.75 12.82 18.63
CA GLU A 120 -5.41 12.39 19.86
C GLU A 120 -5.55 10.86 19.94
N THR A 121 -5.33 10.31 21.13
CA THR A 121 -5.41 8.86 21.38
C THR A 121 -6.77 8.27 21.00
N LYS A 122 -7.87 9.01 21.16
CA LYS A 122 -9.21 8.56 20.78
C LYS A 122 -9.31 8.38 19.26
N ARG A 123 -9.01 9.42 18.48
CA ARG A 123 -9.04 9.37 17.01
C ARG A 123 -8.08 8.33 16.45
N PHE A 124 -6.95 8.11 17.11
CA PHE A 124 -6.01 7.05 16.74
C PHE A 124 -6.64 5.65 16.89
N LYS A 125 -7.25 5.36 18.04
CA LYS A 125 -7.94 4.08 18.28
C LYS A 125 -9.11 3.89 17.31
N ASP A 126 -9.89 4.95 17.07
CA ASP A 126 -11.00 4.93 16.12
C ASP A 126 -10.50 4.58 14.69
N ALA A 127 -9.37 5.14 14.28
CA ALA A 127 -8.74 4.84 12.99
C ALA A 127 -8.21 3.41 12.91
N GLN A 128 -7.69 2.86 14.01
CA GLN A 128 -7.28 1.45 14.09
C GLN A 128 -8.48 0.50 14.00
N CYS A 129 -9.58 0.82 14.67
CA CYS A 129 -10.83 0.06 14.52
C CYS A 129 -11.33 0.11 13.07
N TYR A 130 -11.30 1.28 12.42
CA TYR A 130 -11.63 1.40 11.01
C TYR A 130 -10.71 0.57 10.11
N ALA A 131 -9.41 0.49 10.44
CA ALA A 131 -8.46 -0.37 9.74
C ALA A 131 -8.87 -1.85 9.78
N ALA A 132 -9.38 -2.34 10.91
CA ALA A 132 -9.85 -3.70 11.05
C ALA A 132 -11.08 -3.99 10.16
N SER A 133 -12.05 -3.07 10.13
CA SER A 133 -13.20 -3.18 9.20
C SER A 133 -12.76 -3.16 7.74
N LEU A 134 -11.76 -2.34 7.40
CA LEU A 134 -11.22 -2.27 6.05
C LEU A 134 -10.46 -3.54 5.67
N TYR A 135 -9.75 -4.16 6.61
CA TYR A 135 -9.09 -5.46 6.43
C TYR A 135 -10.10 -6.55 6.08
N GLU A 136 -11.18 -6.63 6.87
CA GLU A 136 -12.26 -7.58 6.63
C GLU A 136 -12.88 -7.35 5.25
N GLN A 137 -13.18 -6.10 4.88
CA GLN A 137 -13.72 -5.78 3.56
C GLN A 137 -12.79 -6.22 2.42
N ILE A 138 -11.49 -5.93 2.54
CA ILE A 138 -10.48 -6.33 1.53
C ILE A 138 -10.43 -7.85 1.40
N HIS A 139 -10.42 -8.56 2.53
CA HIS A 139 -10.46 -10.03 2.54
C HIS A 139 -11.74 -10.56 1.90
N GLN A 140 -12.91 -10.06 2.29
CA GLN A 140 -14.20 -10.47 1.70
C GLN A 140 -14.23 -10.25 0.19
N LEU A 141 -13.71 -9.12 -0.30
CA LEU A 141 -13.62 -8.86 -1.74
C LEU A 141 -12.70 -9.86 -2.45
N GLN A 142 -11.57 -10.21 -1.83
CA GLN A 142 -10.61 -11.16 -2.38
C GLN A 142 -11.16 -12.61 -2.39
N PHE A 143 -11.94 -12.99 -1.38
CA PHE A 143 -12.55 -14.32 -1.25
C PHE A 143 -13.98 -14.41 -1.83
N SER A 144 -14.57 -13.30 -2.29
CA SER A 144 -15.91 -13.27 -2.88
C SER A 144 -16.06 -14.20 -4.08
N HIS A 145 -14.98 -14.44 -4.83
CA HIS A 145 -14.97 -15.34 -5.97
C HIS A 145 -14.91 -16.84 -5.59
N LEU A 146 -14.62 -17.14 -4.32
CA LEU A 146 -14.43 -18.50 -3.77
C LEU A 146 -15.68 -19.06 -3.09
N ILE A 147 -16.73 -18.24 -2.93
CA ILE A 147 -18.05 -18.74 -2.54
C ILE A 147 -18.79 -19.11 -3.85
N PRO A 148 -18.82 -20.39 -4.28
CA PRO A 148 -19.76 -20.77 -5.32
C PRO A 148 -21.15 -20.48 -4.80
N ASN A 149 -21.92 -19.72 -5.56
CA ASN A 149 -23.34 -19.52 -5.33
C ASN A 149 -24.05 -20.84 -5.68
N ASN A 150 -23.90 -21.87 -4.84
CA ASN A 150 -24.73 -23.07 -4.88
C ASN A 150 -26.10 -22.71 -4.29
N ALA A 151 -26.84 -21.89 -5.05
CA ALA A 151 -28.27 -21.67 -4.90
C ALA A 151 -29.05 -22.47 -5.95
N ASN A 152 -28.48 -23.59 -6.41
CA ASN A 152 -29.10 -24.54 -7.33
C ASN A 152 -28.96 -25.97 -6.73
N GLU A 153 -29.51 -26.19 -5.55
CA GLU A 153 -29.96 -27.53 -5.16
C GLU A 153 -31.48 -27.51 -5.31
N GLU A 154 -31.94 -27.85 -6.53
CA GLU A 154 -33.29 -28.38 -6.81
C GLU A 154 -33.40 -29.81 -6.25
#